data_AF-A0A3D1FCY9-F1
#
_entry.id   AF-A0A3D1FCY9-F1
#
_cell.length_a   1.000
_cell.length_b   1.000
_cell.length_c   1.000
_cell.angle_alpha   90.00
_cell.angle_beta   90.00
_cell.angle_gamma   90.00
#
_symmetry.space_group_name_H-M   'P 1'
#
loop_
_entity.id
_entity.type
_entity.pdbx_description
1 polymer ?
#
loop_
_entity_poly.entity_id
_entity_poly.type
_entity_poly.pdbx_seq_one_letter_code
_entity_poly.pdbx_strand_id
1 'polypeptide(L)'
;MSSSITHIYSLFPAKAGRYTLGPWKFDYHGDTYTSGTVILEVVQGQVQKNTPSGSSEQDILSDVNDKVFLVIQPKKNKLYINEVAALTIKLYVREVGVTDIQFPTLTHDGFFVSEFQQPRQYQEVLGDIQYEVIELNAAFFGLKPQEARLGPAQLQCNLIIRKQRRRDGFTNFDDFFDSSVIDDFFGSYRKQPIILKSADIPITVTNLPEEGKPENYSGAVGNFDFDVSASPQEVKVGDPITLKGMIRGNGNLNTVTVPQCKAQDNLKVYEPQVKQEKESKSFTQVIIPLDEKIRELPLLTFHFFNPETARYESITKGPFPLKVTKLDKQEELKVVEALQQLNATSRSVEKLGRDIVYIKTSMGKVMKKGSFLYKNKLFLTAQFVPFLCFILFSVWRARNRKLRTDIRYARALSAPRKAREGIRKAEQLLAKTDKIGYFDAVFQTLQEYLGDYFHLPSQGITISVIDEISRHQSIPQDILDKLRDIFKECDIARYAASSMENLTMQAVLKELEEVIEYLQKHKISA
;
A
#
# COMPACT_ATOMS: atom_id res chain seq x y z
N MET A 1 50.64 -1.56 9.20
CA MET A 1 49.25 -1.06 9.18
C MET A 1 49.08 -0.26 7.90
N SER A 2 48.11 -0.59 7.04
CA SER A 2 47.82 0.17 5.82
C SER A 2 46.70 1.17 6.10
N SER A 3 46.96 2.46 5.90
CA SER A 3 45.94 3.51 5.96
C SER A 3 45.66 4.04 4.54
N SER A 4 44.40 4.14 4.13
CA SER A 4 43.99 4.80 2.89
C SER A 4 43.19 6.06 3.21
N ILE A 5 43.41 7.11 2.42
CA ILE A 5 42.66 8.37 2.49
C ILE A 5 42.10 8.63 1.09
N THR A 6 40.79 8.82 0.99
CA THR A 6 40.08 9.07 -0.28
C THR A 6 39.55 10.49 -0.30
N HIS A 7 39.92 11.28 -1.30
CA HIS A 7 39.39 12.62 -1.54
C HIS A 7 38.43 12.60 -2.74
N ILE A 8 37.23 13.15 -2.58
CA ILE A 8 36.21 13.24 -3.64
C ILE A 8 35.99 14.72 -4.00
N TYR A 9 36.10 15.05 -5.28
CA TYR A 9 35.91 16.41 -5.81
C TYR A 9 34.77 16.45 -6.82
N SER A 10 33.91 17.47 -6.73
CA SER A 10 32.91 17.79 -7.77
C SER A 10 33.46 18.89 -8.68
N LEU A 11 33.51 18.65 -9.99
CA LEU A 11 34.05 19.56 -10.99
C LEU A 11 32.94 20.13 -11.86
N PHE A 12 32.89 21.45 -12.01
CA PHE A 12 31.95 22.16 -12.88
C PHE A 12 32.70 22.80 -14.05
N PRO A 13 32.42 22.40 -15.31
CA PRO A 13 33.13 22.95 -16.44
C PRO A 13 32.61 24.34 -16.80
N ALA A 14 33.48 25.35 -16.76
CA ALA A 14 33.11 26.73 -17.09
C ALA A 14 33.00 26.99 -18.60
N LYS A 15 33.67 26.18 -19.43
CA LYS A 15 33.64 26.27 -20.90
C LYS A 15 33.68 24.87 -21.51
N ALA A 16 33.17 24.75 -22.75
CA ALA A 16 33.33 23.54 -23.53
C ALA A 16 34.78 23.41 -24.04
N GLY A 17 35.27 22.18 -24.11
CA GLY A 17 36.64 21.86 -24.48
C GLY A 17 37.12 20.54 -23.88
N ARG A 18 38.29 20.06 -24.32
CA ARG A 18 38.97 18.92 -23.71
C ARG A 18 39.86 19.41 -22.57
N TYR A 19 39.70 18.80 -21.39
CA TYR A 19 40.45 19.08 -20.18
C TYR A 19 41.21 17.82 -19.76
N THR A 20 42.47 17.97 -19.40
CA THR A 20 43.27 16.89 -18.82
C THR A 20 43.37 17.10 -17.33
N LEU A 21 42.88 16.14 -16.55
CA LEU A 21 42.92 16.13 -15.09
C LEU A 21 44.08 15.24 -14.63
N GLY A 22 44.90 15.78 -13.73
CA GLY A 22 46.13 15.15 -13.26
C GLY A 22 47.36 15.50 -14.11
N PRO A 23 48.54 14.91 -13.80
CA PRO A 23 48.77 13.93 -12.73
C PRO A 23 48.86 14.61 -11.37
N TRP A 24 48.28 13.99 -10.35
CA TRP A 24 48.44 14.41 -8.96
C TRP A 24 49.73 13.84 -8.40
N LYS A 25 50.46 14.65 -7.64
CA LYS A 25 51.69 14.26 -6.95
C LYS A 25 51.43 14.20 -5.46
N PHE A 26 51.89 13.13 -4.85
CA PHE A 26 51.79 12.90 -3.41
C PHE A 26 53.18 12.55 -2.88
N ASP A 27 53.72 13.41 -2.02
CA ASP A 27 55.04 13.21 -1.41
C ASP A 27 54.87 12.52 -0.06
N TYR A 28 55.51 11.37 0.12
CA TYR A 28 55.45 10.61 1.37
C TYR A 28 56.83 10.02 1.72
N HIS A 29 57.32 10.35 2.91
CA HIS A 29 58.65 9.96 3.42
C HIS A 29 59.84 10.25 2.47
N GLY A 30 59.74 11.27 1.62
CA GLY A 30 60.80 11.69 0.70
C GLY A 30 60.66 11.13 -0.72
N ASP A 31 59.71 10.23 -0.97
CA ASP A 31 59.39 9.71 -2.31
C ASP A 31 58.12 10.38 -2.88
N THR A 32 58.18 10.79 -4.15
CA THR A 32 57.05 11.41 -4.87
C THR A 32 56.29 10.36 -5.68
N TYR A 33 55.02 10.14 -5.33
CA TYR A 33 54.11 9.25 -6.06
C TYR A 33 53.23 10.07 -7.00
N THR A 34 53.27 9.74 -8.29
CA THR A 34 52.43 10.36 -9.34
C THR A 34 51.26 9.46 -9.73
N SER A 35 50.05 10.03 -9.78
CA SER A 35 48.88 9.38 -10.35
C SER A 35 48.87 9.44 -11.87
N GLY A 36 47.98 8.66 -12.50
CA GLY A 36 47.66 8.80 -13.93
C GLY A 36 46.90 10.10 -14.25
N THR A 37 46.76 10.38 -15.54
CA THR A 37 45.96 11.48 -16.09
C THR A 37 44.64 10.98 -16.66
N VAL A 38 43.56 11.74 -16.50
CA VAL A 38 42.25 11.46 -17.09
C VAL A 38 41.88 12.59 -18.04
N ILE A 39 41.44 12.27 -19.26
CA ILE A 39 40.98 13.26 -20.23
C ILE A 39 39.45 13.36 -20.16
N LEU A 40 38.94 14.56 -19.93
CA LEU A 40 37.53 14.89 -19.82
C LEU A 40 37.14 15.82 -20.97
N GLU A 41 36.18 15.41 -21.80
CA GLU A 41 35.68 16.20 -22.93
C GLU A 41 34.34 16.83 -22.58
N VAL A 42 34.31 18.16 -22.49
CA VAL A 42 33.09 18.94 -22.22
C VAL A 42 32.53 19.42 -23.55
N VAL A 43 31.35 18.92 -23.91
CA VAL A 43 30.61 19.37 -25.10
C VAL A 43 29.67 20.52 -24.73
N GLN A 44 29.50 21.47 -25.65
CA GLN A 44 28.57 22.59 -25.47
C GLN A 44 27.13 22.06 -25.53
N GLY A 45 26.42 22.11 -24.41
CA GLY A 45 24.98 21.84 -24.38
C GLY A 45 24.22 22.96 -25.10
N GLN A 46 23.33 22.62 -26.02
CA GLN A 46 22.43 23.62 -26.62
C GLN A 46 21.40 24.06 -25.57
N VAL A 47 21.62 25.25 -25.01
CA VAL A 47 20.66 25.93 -24.14
C VAL A 47 19.57 26.51 -25.03
N GLN A 48 18.39 25.88 -25.04
CA GLN A 48 17.17 26.54 -25.50
C GLN A 48 16.86 27.70 -24.55
N LYS A 49 16.78 28.92 -25.10
CA LYS A 49 16.34 30.10 -24.37
C LYS A 49 14.89 29.92 -23.93
N ASN A 50 14.68 29.84 -22.62
CA ASN A 50 13.37 29.79 -21.99
C ASN A 50 12.60 31.12 -22.15
N THR A 51 11.40 31.03 -22.70
CA THR A 51 10.28 31.92 -22.42
C THR A 51 9.50 31.29 -21.24
N PRO A 52 9.02 32.05 -20.24
CA PRO A 52 8.44 31.45 -19.04
C PRO A 52 7.00 31.00 -19.29
N SER A 53 6.83 29.71 -19.65
CA SER A 53 5.53 29.04 -19.75
C SER A 53 5.68 27.57 -19.37
N GLY A 54 5.07 27.16 -18.25
CA GLY A 54 4.77 25.76 -17.92
C GLY A 54 5.97 24.88 -17.56
N SER A 55 6.04 24.47 -16.29
CA SER A 55 6.95 23.42 -15.81
C SER A 55 6.83 22.16 -16.69
N SER A 56 7.88 21.88 -17.46
CA SER A 56 7.98 20.73 -18.36
C SER A 56 8.27 19.46 -17.54
N GLU A 57 7.68 18.33 -17.92
CA GLU A 57 7.87 17.01 -17.28
C GLU A 57 9.35 16.56 -17.16
N GLN A 58 10.27 17.17 -17.91
CA GLN A 58 11.70 16.85 -17.91
C GLN A 58 12.46 17.28 -16.66
N ASP A 59 12.08 18.37 -15.98
CA ASP A 59 12.76 18.77 -14.74
C ASP A 59 12.41 17.84 -13.55
N ILE A 60 11.24 17.20 -13.59
CA ILE A 60 10.81 16.23 -12.58
C ILE A 60 11.58 14.90 -12.73
N LEU A 61 11.90 14.48 -13.95
CA LEU A 61 12.58 13.21 -14.24
C LEU A 61 14.04 13.18 -13.75
N SER A 62 14.73 14.32 -13.76
CA SER A 62 16.13 14.43 -13.30
C SER A 62 16.27 14.22 -11.79
N ASP A 63 15.39 14.85 -10.99
CA ASP A 63 15.35 14.72 -9.52
C ASP A 63 14.76 13.37 -9.05
N VAL A 64 13.96 12.72 -9.90
CA VAL A 64 13.43 11.37 -9.66
C VAL A 64 14.49 10.29 -9.83
N ASN A 65 15.45 10.45 -10.76
CA ASN A 65 16.42 9.42 -11.08
C ASN A 65 17.39 9.11 -9.91
N ASP A 66 17.64 10.08 -9.04
CA ASP A 66 18.44 9.88 -7.82
C ASP A 66 17.64 9.23 -6.68
N LYS A 67 16.31 9.35 -6.72
CA LYS A 67 15.37 8.83 -5.71
C LYS A 67 14.89 7.43 -6.05
N VAL A 68 14.73 7.12 -7.34
CA VAL A 68 14.28 5.82 -7.84
C VAL A 68 15.08 5.40 -9.05
N PHE A 69 15.83 4.31 -8.94
CA PHE A 69 16.64 3.79 -10.03
C PHE A 69 16.72 2.26 -10.04
N LEU A 70 17.04 1.71 -11.20
CA LEU A 70 17.09 0.26 -11.45
C LEU A 70 18.53 -0.19 -11.70
N VAL A 71 18.98 -1.22 -11.01
CA VAL A 71 20.32 -1.80 -11.16
C VAL A 71 20.20 -3.28 -11.52
N ILE A 72 20.90 -3.69 -12.58
CA ILE A 72 21.12 -5.11 -12.89
C ILE A 72 22.41 -5.56 -12.22
N GLN A 73 22.39 -6.73 -11.58
CA GLN A 73 23.53 -7.35 -10.93
C GLN A 73 23.55 -8.85 -11.27
N PRO A 74 24.22 -9.25 -12.36
CA PRO A 74 24.48 -10.66 -12.63
C PRO A 74 25.52 -11.19 -11.61
N LYS A 75 25.36 -12.44 -11.18
CA LYS A 75 26.33 -13.10 -10.29
C LYS A 75 27.68 -13.35 -10.98
N LYS A 76 27.67 -13.53 -12.31
CA LYS A 76 28.85 -13.81 -13.14
C LYS A 76 28.75 -13.04 -14.46
N ASN A 77 29.87 -12.46 -14.89
CA ASN A 77 29.97 -11.74 -16.17
C ASN A 77 30.64 -12.57 -17.27
N LYS A 78 31.22 -13.72 -16.90
CA LYS A 78 31.82 -14.68 -17.82
C LYS A 78 31.16 -16.02 -17.57
N LEU A 79 30.64 -16.63 -18.63
CA LEU A 79 29.85 -17.86 -18.58
C LEU A 79 30.30 -18.79 -19.70
N TYR A 80 30.22 -20.08 -19.46
CA TYR A 80 30.21 -21.04 -20.56
C TYR A 80 28.86 -21.06 -21.26
N ILE A 81 28.83 -21.48 -22.52
CA ILE A 81 27.58 -21.74 -23.24
C ILE A 81 26.68 -22.68 -22.43
N ASN A 82 25.40 -22.34 -22.34
CA ASN A 82 24.39 -23.03 -21.53
C ASN A 82 24.63 -23.07 -20.01
N GLU A 83 25.67 -22.42 -19.47
CA GLU A 83 25.85 -22.26 -18.02
C GLU A 83 24.78 -21.32 -17.45
N VAL A 84 24.06 -21.79 -16.43
CA VAL A 84 23.05 -20.99 -15.72
C VAL A 84 23.73 -20.14 -14.66
N ALA A 85 23.46 -18.84 -14.69
CA ALA A 85 23.84 -17.90 -13.64
C ALA A 85 22.65 -17.14 -13.07
N ALA A 86 22.78 -16.69 -11.83
CA ALA A 86 21.78 -15.87 -11.18
C ALA A 86 21.85 -14.43 -11.70
N LEU A 87 20.69 -13.85 -11.99
CA LEU A 87 20.48 -12.46 -12.35
C LEU A 87 19.63 -11.80 -11.27
N THR A 88 20.16 -10.77 -10.64
CA THR A 88 19.43 -9.97 -9.67
C THR A 88 19.17 -8.59 -10.25
N ILE A 89 17.93 -8.12 -10.14
CA ILE A 89 17.54 -6.76 -10.52
C ILE A 89 17.01 -6.08 -9.28
N LYS A 90 17.64 -4.98 -8.89
CA LYS A 90 17.28 -4.20 -7.71
C LYS A 90 16.67 -2.88 -8.13
N LEU A 91 15.46 -2.62 -7.66
CA LEU A 91 14.83 -1.32 -7.71
C LEU A 91 15.09 -0.63 -6.37
N TYR A 92 15.89 0.43 -6.41
CA TYR A 92 16.17 1.27 -5.26
C TYR A 92 15.15 2.40 -5.20
N VAL A 93 14.54 2.61 -4.03
CA VAL A 93 13.52 3.63 -3.80
C VAL A 93 13.87 4.40 -2.52
N ARG A 94 13.82 5.73 -2.60
CA ARG A 94 13.99 6.64 -1.46
C ARG A 94 13.05 7.82 -1.56
N GLU A 95 12.52 8.24 -0.42
CA GLU A 95 11.72 9.49 -0.24
C GLU A 95 10.44 9.60 -1.09
N VAL A 96 10.11 8.58 -1.89
CA VAL A 96 8.89 8.52 -2.71
C VAL A 96 8.23 7.16 -2.55
N GLY A 97 6.89 7.13 -2.61
CA GLY A 97 6.16 5.87 -2.65
C GLY A 97 6.10 5.32 -4.08
N VAL A 98 6.29 4.01 -4.24
CA VAL A 98 6.15 3.32 -5.53
C VAL A 98 5.04 2.29 -5.43
N THR A 99 4.18 2.23 -6.44
CA THR A 99 3.06 1.29 -6.53
C THR A 99 2.98 0.66 -7.92
N ASP A 100 2.21 -0.43 -8.04
CA ASP A 100 1.94 -1.09 -9.32
C ASP A 100 3.23 -1.49 -10.07
N ILE A 101 4.21 -2.04 -9.35
CA ILE A 101 5.51 -2.47 -9.87
C ILE A 101 5.32 -3.69 -10.78
N GLN A 102 5.62 -3.53 -12.06
CA GLN A 102 5.60 -4.63 -13.02
C GLN A 102 6.95 -5.37 -13.04
N PHE A 103 6.93 -6.65 -13.40
CA PHE A 103 8.17 -7.39 -13.61
C PHE A 103 9.01 -6.75 -14.72
N PRO A 104 10.34 -6.65 -14.55
CA PRO A 104 11.18 -5.98 -15.51
C PRO A 104 11.27 -6.77 -16.82
N THR A 105 11.31 -6.06 -17.94
CA THR A 105 11.60 -6.64 -19.26
C THR A 105 13.04 -6.35 -19.62
N LEU A 106 13.76 -7.35 -20.15
CA LEU A 106 15.15 -7.18 -20.57
C LEU A 106 15.24 -7.26 -22.07
N THR A 107 15.92 -6.29 -22.67
CA THR A 107 16.43 -6.48 -24.02
C THR A 107 17.63 -7.42 -23.93
N HIS A 108 17.53 -8.58 -24.56
CA HIS A 108 18.59 -9.57 -24.57
C HIS A 108 18.73 -10.16 -25.98
N ASP A 109 19.95 -10.16 -26.51
CA ASP A 109 20.28 -10.89 -27.74
C ASP A 109 21.31 -11.97 -27.41
N GLY A 110 21.00 -13.21 -27.78
CA GLY A 110 21.82 -14.39 -27.48
C GLY A 110 21.77 -14.89 -26.02
N PHE A 111 20.89 -14.37 -25.17
CA PHE A 111 20.64 -14.90 -23.83
C PHE A 111 19.21 -15.39 -23.69
N PHE A 112 19.03 -16.41 -22.86
CA PHE A 112 17.74 -16.77 -22.29
C PHE A 112 17.67 -16.23 -20.86
N VAL A 113 16.56 -15.61 -20.49
CA VAL A 113 16.27 -15.16 -19.13
C VAL A 113 15.00 -15.86 -18.66
N SER A 114 15.04 -16.49 -17.48
CA SER A 114 13.90 -17.16 -16.89
C SER A 114 12.86 -16.16 -16.39
N GLU A 115 11.66 -16.65 -16.08
CA GLU A 115 10.68 -15.88 -15.31
C GLU A 115 11.28 -15.43 -13.96
N PHE A 116 10.88 -14.24 -13.53
CA PHE A 116 11.29 -13.67 -12.25
C PHE A 116 10.57 -14.35 -11.09
N GLN A 117 11.31 -14.60 -10.02
CA GLN A 117 10.75 -15.05 -8.75
C GLN A 117 9.99 -13.92 -8.04
N GLN A 118 9.23 -14.28 -6.99
CA GLN A 118 8.55 -13.28 -6.18
C GLN A 118 9.55 -12.25 -5.61
N PRO A 119 9.24 -10.96 -5.70
CA PRO A 119 10.15 -9.91 -5.26
C PRO A 119 10.36 -9.96 -3.75
N ARG A 120 11.58 -9.69 -3.31
CA ARG A 120 11.92 -9.53 -1.89
C ARG A 120 12.10 -8.04 -1.60
N GLN A 121 11.61 -7.59 -0.46
CA GLN A 121 11.68 -6.19 -0.06
C GLN A 121 12.45 -6.08 1.26
N TYR A 122 13.48 -5.25 1.26
CA TYR A 122 14.32 -4.99 2.43
C TYR A 122 14.96 -3.61 2.35
N GLN A 123 15.66 -3.20 3.40
CA GLN A 123 16.40 -1.96 3.41
C GLN A 123 17.90 -2.23 3.21
N GLU A 124 18.53 -1.47 2.33
CA GLU A 124 19.95 -1.55 2.03
C GLU A 124 20.56 -0.15 2.14
N VAL A 125 21.77 -0.05 2.69
CA VAL A 125 22.51 1.21 2.75
C VAL A 125 23.50 1.22 1.59
N LEU A 126 23.36 2.18 0.68
CA LEU A 126 24.29 2.41 -0.41
C LEU A 126 25.06 3.70 -0.13
N GLY A 127 26.33 3.56 0.27
CA GLY A 127 27.12 4.69 0.79
C GLY A 127 26.66 5.06 2.21
N ASP A 128 26.08 6.24 2.37
CA ASP A 128 25.50 6.76 3.63
C ASP A 128 23.98 7.00 3.51
N ILE A 129 23.37 6.47 2.46
CA ILE A 129 21.95 6.67 2.13
C ILE A 129 21.23 5.34 2.25
N GLN A 130 20.15 5.34 3.04
CA GLN A 130 19.25 4.20 3.20
C GLN A 130 18.21 4.18 2.09
N TYR A 131 18.12 3.05 1.39
CA TYR A 131 17.14 2.79 0.36
C TYR A 131 16.23 1.64 0.76
N GLU A 132 14.98 1.72 0.32
CA GLU A 132 14.12 0.56 0.20
C GLU A 132 14.43 -0.15 -1.11
N VAL A 133 14.76 -1.44 -1.02
CA VAL A 133 15.18 -2.26 -2.16
C VAL A 133 14.13 -3.30 -2.43
N ILE A 134 13.65 -3.32 -3.67
CA ILE A 134 12.83 -4.39 -4.22
C ILE A 134 13.72 -5.23 -5.13
N GLU A 135 14.03 -6.44 -4.68
CA GLU A 135 14.93 -7.39 -5.34
C GLU A 135 14.13 -8.42 -6.13
N LEU A 136 14.40 -8.49 -7.43
CA LEU A 136 13.81 -9.41 -8.39
C LEU A 136 14.89 -10.37 -8.88
N ASN A 137 14.72 -11.66 -8.61
CA ASN A 137 15.69 -12.69 -8.98
C ASN A 137 15.21 -13.52 -10.16
N ALA A 138 16.10 -13.75 -11.12
CA ALA A 138 15.91 -14.64 -12.25
C ALA A 138 17.19 -15.45 -12.50
N ALA A 139 17.11 -16.42 -13.40
CA ALA A 139 18.26 -17.14 -13.93
C ALA A 139 18.46 -16.73 -15.40
N PHE A 140 19.71 -16.71 -15.86
CA PHE A 140 20.01 -16.47 -17.26
C PHE A 140 21.16 -17.37 -17.73
N PHE A 141 21.19 -17.66 -19.03
CA PHE A 141 22.29 -18.40 -19.67
C PHE A 141 22.50 -17.94 -21.11
N GLY A 142 23.73 -18.11 -21.59
CA GLY A 142 24.12 -17.79 -22.96
C GLY A 142 23.75 -18.90 -23.94
N LEU A 143 23.12 -18.54 -25.06
CA LEU A 143 22.72 -19.45 -26.13
C LEU A 143 23.80 -19.64 -27.19
N LYS A 144 24.69 -18.66 -27.33
CA LYS A 144 25.78 -18.67 -28.31
C LYS A 144 27.07 -18.15 -27.69
N PRO A 145 28.25 -18.64 -28.10
CA PRO A 145 29.52 -18.08 -27.66
C PRO A 145 29.73 -16.72 -28.32
N GLN A 146 29.64 -15.65 -27.53
CA GLN A 146 29.81 -14.27 -27.98
C GLN A 146 30.05 -13.33 -26.80
N GLU A 147 30.61 -12.16 -27.09
CA GLU A 147 30.53 -11.01 -26.20
C GLU A 147 29.25 -10.24 -26.53
N ALA A 148 28.31 -10.22 -25.58
CA ALA A 148 27.03 -9.54 -25.76
C ALA A 148 26.65 -8.74 -24.52
N ARG A 149 25.73 -7.80 -24.69
CA ARG A 149 25.27 -6.92 -23.61
C ARG A 149 23.93 -7.42 -23.08
N LEU A 150 23.83 -7.57 -21.77
CA LEU A 150 22.61 -7.93 -21.07
C LEU A 150 21.94 -6.65 -20.58
N GLY A 151 20.71 -6.40 -21.05
CA GLY A 151 19.95 -5.19 -20.74
C GLY A 151 19.94 -4.17 -21.88
N PRO A 152 19.40 -2.96 -21.64
CA PRO A 152 18.92 -2.46 -20.35
C PRO A 152 17.64 -3.17 -19.86
N ALA A 153 17.49 -3.29 -18.55
CA ALA A 153 16.24 -3.72 -17.93
C ALA A 153 15.30 -2.53 -17.87
N GLN A 154 14.04 -2.75 -18.24
CA GLN A 154 12.98 -1.75 -18.22
C GLN A 154 11.91 -2.18 -17.23
N LEU A 155 11.63 -1.33 -16.25
CA LEU A 155 10.62 -1.57 -15.23
C LEU A 155 9.61 -0.44 -15.23
N GLN A 156 8.33 -0.77 -15.30
CA GLN A 156 7.24 0.18 -15.23
C GLN A 156 6.63 0.18 -13.82
N CYS A 157 6.46 1.36 -13.25
CA CYS A 157 5.83 1.55 -11.94
C CYS A 157 5.16 2.93 -11.83
N ASN A 158 4.31 3.10 -10.83
CA ASN A 158 3.66 4.37 -10.52
C ASN A 158 4.31 5.05 -9.32
N LEU A 159 4.84 6.26 -9.52
CA LEU A 159 5.29 7.12 -8.43
C LEU A 159 4.10 7.79 -7.74
N ILE A 160 4.16 7.85 -6.42
CA ILE A 160 3.24 8.61 -5.58
C ILE A 160 3.85 9.98 -5.32
N ILE A 161 3.36 11.00 -6.04
CA ILE A 161 3.83 12.38 -5.89
C ILE A 161 2.75 13.18 -5.13
N ARG A 162 3.17 13.92 -4.11
CA ARG A 162 2.30 14.85 -3.38
C ARG A 162 2.07 16.10 -4.23
N LYS A 163 0.82 16.40 -4.58
CA LYS A 163 0.48 17.64 -5.28
C LYS A 163 0.66 18.81 -4.31
N GLN A 164 1.74 19.58 -4.42
CA GLN A 164 1.82 20.89 -3.77
C GLN A 164 0.85 21.83 -4.51
N ARG A 165 -0.33 22.09 -3.94
CA ARG A 165 -1.13 23.23 -4.40
C ARG A 165 -0.40 24.49 -3.97
N ARG A 166 -0.10 25.39 -4.92
CA ARG A 166 0.24 26.78 -4.58
C ARG A 166 -0.94 27.32 -3.79
N ARG A 167 -0.66 27.77 -2.57
CA ARG A 167 -1.61 28.44 -1.70
C ARG A 167 -1.90 29.81 -2.32
N ASP A 168 -2.81 29.87 -3.29
CA ASP A 168 -3.38 31.15 -3.70
C ASP A 168 -4.21 31.68 -2.54
N GLY A 169 -4.06 32.99 -2.32
CA GLY A 169 -4.49 33.67 -1.11
C GLY A 169 -5.98 33.52 -0.81
N PHE A 170 -6.27 33.50 0.48
CA PHE A 170 -7.60 33.57 1.07
C PHE A 170 -8.50 34.62 0.41
N THR A 171 -9.56 34.19 -0.27
CA THR A 171 -10.85 34.89 -0.35
C THR A 171 -11.90 33.95 -0.96
N ASN A 172 -12.74 33.28 -0.15
CA ASN A 172 -14.19 33.05 -0.37
C ASN A 172 -14.77 31.93 0.51
N PHE A 173 -16.06 32.06 0.84
CA PHE A 173 -16.83 31.17 1.72
C PHE A 173 -17.31 29.87 1.03
N ASP A 174 -17.15 29.78 -0.30
CA ASP A 174 -17.53 28.60 -1.11
C ASP A 174 -16.52 27.45 -1.01
N ASP A 175 -15.25 27.72 -0.66
CA ASP A 175 -14.20 26.69 -0.52
C ASP A 175 -14.35 25.78 0.71
N PHE A 176 -15.31 26.05 1.59
CA PHE A 176 -15.53 25.25 2.80
C PHE A 176 -16.32 23.96 2.55
N PHE A 177 -17.07 23.87 1.45
CA PHE A 177 -17.87 22.69 1.08
C PHE A 177 -17.42 22.01 -0.21
N ASP A 178 -16.50 22.61 -0.97
CA ASP A 178 -15.96 22.00 -2.18
C ASP A 178 -14.54 21.48 -1.92
N SER A 179 -14.36 20.16 -2.14
CA SER A 179 -13.16 19.31 -2.31
C SER A 179 -11.83 19.59 -1.57
N SER A 180 -11.48 20.83 -1.25
CA SER A 180 -10.18 21.29 -0.70
C SER A 180 -9.89 20.78 0.71
N VAL A 181 -10.86 20.81 1.64
CA VAL A 181 -10.65 20.44 3.05
C VAL A 181 -10.54 18.92 3.23
N ILE A 182 -11.28 18.15 2.41
CA ILE A 182 -11.22 16.69 2.36
C ILE A 182 -9.93 16.25 1.64
N ASP A 183 -9.55 16.91 0.54
CA ASP A 183 -8.29 16.63 -0.18
C ASP A 183 -7.02 16.94 0.64
N ASP A 184 -7.05 17.93 1.52
CA ASP A 184 -5.93 18.24 2.43
C ASP A 184 -5.80 17.22 3.57
N PHE A 185 -6.91 16.68 4.05
CA PHE A 185 -6.93 15.63 5.09
C PHE A 185 -6.58 14.24 4.52
N PHE A 186 -6.99 13.94 3.29
CA PHE A 186 -6.71 12.67 2.61
C PHE A 186 -5.48 12.69 1.70
N GLY A 187 -4.82 13.83 1.54
CA GLY A 187 -3.64 14.00 0.69
C GLY A 187 -3.91 13.56 -0.75
N SER A 188 -4.21 14.49 -1.66
CA SER A 188 -4.31 14.16 -3.09
C SER A 188 -2.96 13.70 -3.67
N TYR A 189 -2.64 12.42 -3.48
CA TYR A 189 -1.51 11.74 -4.10
C TYR A 189 -1.85 11.46 -5.57
N ARG A 190 -1.02 11.94 -6.48
CA ARG A 190 -1.14 11.59 -7.90
C ARG A 190 -0.22 10.42 -8.18
N LYS A 191 -0.78 9.34 -8.74
CA LYS A 191 0.01 8.26 -9.36
C LYS A 191 0.52 8.77 -10.71
N GLN A 192 1.83 8.81 -10.89
CA GLN A 192 2.48 9.12 -12.16
C GLN A 192 3.20 7.88 -12.68
N PRO A 193 2.78 7.30 -13.82
CA PRO A 193 3.49 6.17 -14.42
C PRO A 193 4.86 6.63 -14.92
N ILE A 194 5.89 5.86 -14.58
CA ILE A 194 7.26 6.04 -15.06
C ILE A 194 7.81 4.72 -15.59
N ILE A 195 8.78 4.83 -16.49
CA ILE A 195 9.56 3.69 -16.99
C ILE A 195 11.01 3.92 -16.60
N LEU A 196 11.51 3.08 -15.71
CA LEU A 196 12.89 3.09 -15.26
C LEU A 196 13.73 2.20 -16.19
N LYS A 197 14.95 2.64 -16.49
CA LYS A 197 15.91 1.88 -17.30
C LYS A 197 17.22 1.74 -16.54
N SER A 198 17.75 0.52 -16.49
CA SER A 198 19.09 0.28 -15.95
C SER A 198 20.17 0.54 -17.01
N ALA A 199 21.43 0.53 -16.60
CA ALA A 199 22.55 0.32 -17.51
C ALA A 199 22.53 -1.12 -18.09
N ASP A 200 23.17 -1.29 -19.26
CA ASP A 200 23.48 -2.59 -19.83
C ASP A 200 24.84 -3.10 -19.30
N ILE A 201 25.00 -4.42 -19.23
CA ILE A 201 26.21 -5.05 -18.68
C ILE A 201 26.84 -5.96 -19.72
N PRO A 202 28.15 -5.84 -20.01
CA PRO A 202 28.83 -6.76 -20.91
C PRO A 202 28.97 -8.14 -20.25
N ILE A 203 28.53 -9.17 -20.97
CA ILE A 203 28.65 -10.58 -20.59
C ILE A 203 29.40 -11.31 -21.70
N THR A 204 30.45 -12.04 -21.33
CA THR A 204 31.23 -12.89 -22.24
C THR A 204 30.77 -14.33 -22.10
N VAL A 205 30.25 -14.91 -23.19
CA VAL A 205 29.89 -16.34 -23.27
C VAL A 205 30.96 -17.08 -24.05
N THR A 206 31.62 -18.06 -23.44
CA THR A 206 32.69 -18.85 -24.05
C THR A 206 32.24 -20.27 -24.39
N ASN A 207 32.89 -20.88 -25.38
CA ASN A 207 32.73 -22.31 -25.66
C ASN A 207 33.20 -23.18 -24.49
N LEU A 208 32.66 -24.39 -24.40
CA LEU A 208 33.18 -25.41 -23.50
C LEU A 208 34.59 -25.84 -23.98
N PRO A 209 35.51 -26.18 -23.07
CA PRO A 209 36.83 -26.71 -23.44
C PRO A 209 36.69 -28.00 -24.26
N GLU A 210 37.49 -28.20 -25.31
CA GLU A 210 37.52 -29.49 -26.01
C GLU A 210 38.38 -30.53 -25.26
N GLU A 211 39.29 -30.08 -24.40
CA GLU A 211 40.13 -30.95 -23.59
C GLU A 211 39.32 -31.70 -22.53
N GLY A 212 39.47 -33.03 -22.47
CA GLY A 212 38.78 -33.88 -21.50
C GLY A 212 37.30 -34.14 -21.80
N LYS A 213 36.78 -33.70 -22.96
CA LYS A 213 35.40 -33.90 -23.38
C LYS A 213 35.13 -35.38 -23.73
N PRO A 214 34.22 -36.07 -23.00
CA PRO A 214 33.87 -37.46 -23.30
C PRO A 214 33.13 -37.59 -24.63
N GLU A 215 33.34 -38.70 -25.36
CA GLU A 215 32.66 -38.98 -26.64
C GLU A 215 31.12 -38.98 -26.53
N ASN A 216 30.58 -39.40 -25.39
CA ASN A 216 29.13 -39.45 -25.12
C ASN A 216 28.60 -38.22 -24.37
N TYR A 217 29.32 -37.09 -24.39
CA TYR A 217 28.85 -35.85 -23.76
C TYR A 217 27.66 -35.25 -24.53
N SER A 218 26.55 -35.02 -23.83
CA SER A 218 25.28 -34.62 -24.43
C SER A 218 24.87 -33.15 -24.16
N GLY A 219 25.77 -32.32 -23.61
CA GLY A 219 25.52 -30.90 -23.39
C GLY A 219 25.00 -30.51 -22.00
N ALA A 220 25.05 -31.42 -21.01
CA ALA A 220 24.70 -31.11 -19.62
C ALA A 220 25.75 -30.18 -18.97
N VAL A 221 25.34 -28.98 -18.56
CA VAL A 221 26.21 -27.98 -17.93
C VAL A 221 25.67 -27.61 -16.54
N GLY A 222 26.49 -27.79 -15.51
CA GLY A 222 26.14 -27.55 -14.12
C GLY A 222 26.82 -28.53 -13.16
N ASN A 223 26.38 -28.50 -11.91
CA ASN A 223 26.77 -29.48 -10.90
C ASN A 223 25.58 -30.39 -10.62
N PHE A 224 25.73 -31.68 -10.88
CA PHE A 224 24.65 -32.66 -10.84
C PHE A 224 25.02 -33.89 -10.02
N ASP A 225 24.01 -34.45 -9.38
CA ASP A 225 23.99 -35.78 -8.83
C ASP A 225 23.09 -36.68 -9.68
N PHE A 226 23.41 -37.96 -9.76
CA PHE A 226 22.71 -38.95 -10.57
C PHE A 226 22.50 -40.23 -9.79
N ASP A 227 21.22 -40.60 -9.63
CA ASP A 227 20.82 -41.87 -9.05
C ASP A 227 19.95 -42.65 -10.02
N VAL A 228 20.11 -43.97 -10.00
CA VAL A 228 19.32 -44.88 -10.82
C VAL A 228 19.17 -46.22 -10.13
N SER A 229 18.00 -46.83 -10.32
CA SER A 229 17.63 -48.13 -9.77
C SER A 229 16.90 -48.95 -10.83
N ALA A 230 17.08 -50.27 -10.78
CA ALA A 230 16.38 -51.23 -11.61
C ALA A 230 15.47 -52.10 -10.74
N SER A 231 14.21 -52.23 -11.13
CA SER A 231 13.23 -53.06 -10.40
C SER A 231 12.17 -53.62 -11.35
N PRO A 232 11.71 -54.88 -11.16
CA PRO A 232 12.25 -55.89 -10.23
C PRO A 232 13.59 -56.50 -10.72
N GLN A 233 14.39 -57.07 -9.80
CA GLN A 233 15.68 -57.71 -10.11
C GLN A 233 15.56 -59.20 -10.44
N GLU A 234 14.48 -59.86 -10.00
CA GLU A 234 14.14 -61.23 -10.37
C GLU A 234 12.95 -61.20 -11.33
N VAL A 235 13.13 -61.71 -12.55
CA VAL A 235 12.13 -61.66 -13.63
C VAL A 235 12.15 -62.94 -14.48
N LYS A 236 11.08 -63.25 -15.19
CA LYS A 236 11.11 -64.27 -16.25
C LYS A 236 11.50 -63.64 -17.59
N VAL A 237 11.94 -64.46 -18.55
CA VAL A 237 12.12 -64.02 -19.94
C VAL A 237 10.80 -63.44 -20.47
N GLY A 238 10.83 -62.23 -21.02
CA GLY A 238 9.65 -61.51 -21.50
C GLY A 238 8.98 -60.56 -20.49
N ASP A 239 9.34 -60.62 -19.20
CA ASP A 239 8.80 -59.72 -18.18
C ASP A 239 9.48 -58.33 -18.22
N PRO A 240 8.74 -57.23 -17.98
CA PRO A 240 9.30 -55.89 -18.00
C PRO A 240 10.11 -55.57 -16.73
N ILE A 241 11.33 -55.07 -16.93
CA ILE A 241 12.18 -54.45 -15.92
C ILE A 241 12.06 -52.94 -16.07
N THR A 242 11.80 -52.24 -14.97
CA THR A 242 11.70 -50.79 -14.93
C THR A 242 12.98 -50.19 -14.37
N LEU A 243 13.65 -49.38 -15.17
CA LEU A 243 14.78 -48.56 -14.77
C LEU A 243 14.27 -47.16 -14.41
N LYS A 244 14.43 -46.75 -13.15
CA LYS A 244 14.07 -45.41 -12.66
C LYS A 244 15.33 -44.63 -12.35
N GLY A 245 15.55 -43.55 -13.08
CA GLY A 245 16.68 -42.64 -12.89
C GLY A 245 16.23 -41.24 -12.51
N MET A 246 17.09 -40.53 -11.80
CA MET A 246 16.85 -39.18 -11.32
C MET A 246 18.15 -38.39 -11.29
N ILE A 247 18.13 -37.25 -11.97
CA ILE A 247 19.22 -36.29 -12.00
C ILE A 247 18.77 -35.06 -11.21
N ARG A 248 19.58 -34.63 -10.25
CA ARG A 248 19.31 -33.46 -9.39
C ARG A 248 20.53 -32.56 -9.39
N GLY A 249 20.33 -31.24 -9.30
CA GLY A 249 21.48 -30.35 -9.14
C GLY A 249 21.25 -28.94 -9.64
N ASN A 250 22.32 -28.16 -9.55
CA ASN A 250 22.35 -26.75 -9.89
C ASN A 250 22.94 -26.61 -11.30
N GLY A 251 22.09 -26.40 -12.30
CA GLY A 251 22.52 -26.30 -13.68
C GLY A 251 21.37 -26.18 -14.67
N ASN A 252 21.71 -26.30 -15.96
CA ASN A 252 20.72 -26.22 -17.02
C ASN A 252 20.03 -27.57 -17.26
N LEU A 253 18.96 -27.85 -16.52
CA LEU A 253 18.19 -29.11 -16.69
C LEU A 253 17.56 -29.25 -18.10
N ASN A 254 17.41 -28.16 -18.85
CA ASN A 254 16.90 -28.20 -20.22
C ASN A 254 17.90 -28.83 -21.20
N THR A 255 19.21 -28.69 -20.96
CA THR A 255 20.25 -29.30 -21.81
C THR A 255 20.66 -30.70 -21.36
N VAL A 256 20.18 -31.15 -20.19
CA VAL A 256 20.44 -32.49 -19.69
C VAL A 256 19.70 -33.53 -20.56
N THR A 257 20.46 -34.38 -21.22
CA THR A 257 19.95 -35.60 -21.86
C THR A 257 20.13 -36.77 -20.88
N VAL A 258 19.05 -37.50 -20.60
CA VAL A 258 19.07 -38.60 -19.63
C VAL A 258 19.89 -39.79 -20.17
N PRO A 259 20.73 -40.44 -19.34
CA PRO A 259 21.44 -41.64 -19.75
C PRO A 259 20.43 -42.78 -19.92
N GLN A 260 20.48 -43.46 -21.07
CA GLN A 260 19.56 -44.54 -21.41
C GLN A 260 20.29 -45.84 -21.72
N CYS A 261 19.67 -46.97 -21.38
CA CYS A 261 20.14 -48.26 -21.82
C CYS A 261 19.95 -48.37 -23.34
N LYS A 262 20.96 -48.85 -24.08
CA LYS A 262 20.85 -49.10 -25.51
C LYS A 262 20.28 -50.50 -25.75
N ALA A 263 19.53 -50.67 -26.83
CA ALA A 263 19.08 -51.99 -27.27
C ALA A 263 20.28 -52.85 -27.66
N GLN A 264 20.22 -54.13 -27.30
CA GLN A 264 21.19 -55.17 -27.66
C GLN A 264 20.40 -56.40 -28.14
N ASP A 265 21.05 -57.35 -28.82
CA ASP A 265 20.36 -58.49 -29.45
C ASP A 265 19.45 -59.28 -28.49
N ASN A 266 19.80 -59.31 -27.20
CA ASN A 266 19.05 -60.03 -26.17
C ASN A 266 18.19 -59.11 -25.27
N LEU A 267 18.21 -57.80 -25.46
CA LEU A 267 17.50 -56.81 -24.64
C LEU A 267 16.63 -55.90 -25.52
N LYS A 268 15.31 -56.03 -25.39
CA LYS A 268 14.37 -55.09 -26.01
C LYS A 268 14.20 -53.89 -25.10
N VAL A 269 14.66 -52.73 -25.54
CA VAL A 269 14.63 -51.48 -24.76
C VAL A 269 13.66 -50.48 -25.39
N TYR A 270 12.84 -49.85 -24.56
CA TYR A 270 11.92 -48.79 -24.97
C TYR A 270 12.51 -47.41 -24.66
N GLU A 271 12.00 -46.38 -25.35
CA GLU A 271 12.38 -45.00 -25.06
C GLU A 271 11.97 -44.60 -23.64
N PRO A 272 12.83 -43.86 -22.91
CA PRO A 272 12.53 -43.44 -21.55
C PRO A 272 11.43 -42.36 -21.54
N GLN A 273 10.47 -42.51 -20.63
CA GLN A 273 9.55 -41.43 -20.28
C GLN A 273 10.26 -40.45 -19.35
N VAL A 274 10.38 -39.18 -19.76
CA VAL A 274 11.09 -38.15 -19.02
C VAL A 274 10.11 -37.15 -18.41
N LYS A 275 10.27 -36.86 -17.12
CA LYS A 275 9.53 -35.83 -16.40
C LYS A 275 10.52 -34.85 -15.76
N GLN A 276 10.39 -33.58 -16.12
CA GLN A 276 11.20 -32.50 -15.57
C GLN A 276 10.41 -31.70 -14.53
N GLU A 277 11.00 -31.54 -13.35
CA GLU A 277 10.52 -30.70 -12.25
C GLU A 277 11.49 -29.51 -12.08
N LYS A 278 11.21 -28.59 -11.14
CA LYS A 278 12.02 -27.36 -10.98
C LYS A 278 13.51 -27.61 -10.75
N GLU A 279 13.85 -28.62 -9.95
CA GLU A 279 15.24 -28.90 -9.51
C GLU A 279 15.68 -30.33 -9.85
N SER A 280 14.87 -31.09 -10.58
CA SER A 280 15.20 -32.47 -10.92
C SER A 280 14.64 -32.90 -12.27
N LYS A 281 15.32 -33.86 -12.90
CA LYS A 281 14.88 -34.54 -14.11
C LYS A 281 14.85 -36.02 -13.85
N SER A 282 13.64 -36.59 -13.83
CA SER A 282 13.42 -38.01 -13.60
C SER A 282 13.09 -38.70 -14.92
N PHE A 283 13.49 -39.96 -15.05
CA PHE A 283 13.12 -40.77 -16.19
C PHE A 283 12.80 -42.20 -15.79
N THR A 284 11.89 -42.81 -16.53
CA THR A 284 11.52 -44.22 -16.38
C THR A 284 11.67 -44.90 -17.73
N GLN A 285 12.51 -45.93 -17.79
CA GLN A 285 12.76 -46.72 -18.99
C GLN A 285 12.33 -48.17 -18.77
N VAL A 286 11.60 -48.73 -19.72
CA VAL A 286 11.17 -50.14 -19.69
C VAL A 286 12.13 -50.97 -20.55
N ILE A 287 12.60 -52.08 -19.97
CA ILE A 287 13.55 -53.01 -20.59
C ILE A 287 12.98 -54.41 -20.47
N ILE A 288 12.99 -55.18 -21.55
CA ILE A 288 12.49 -56.57 -21.58
C ILE A 288 13.64 -57.51 -21.95
N PRO A 289 14.04 -58.45 -21.07
CA PRO A 289 15.03 -59.47 -21.40
C PRO A 289 14.41 -60.53 -22.32
N LEU A 290 15.13 -60.84 -23.41
CA LEU A 290 14.74 -61.84 -24.40
C LEU A 290 15.45 -63.19 -24.21
N ASP A 291 16.52 -63.23 -23.43
CA ASP A 291 17.30 -64.43 -23.11
C ASP A 291 17.49 -64.54 -21.58
N GLU A 292 17.45 -65.77 -21.07
CA GLU A 292 17.73 -66.12 -19.68
C GLU A 292 19.20 -65.90 -19.27
N LYS A 293 20.10 -65.83 -20.25
CA LYS A 293 21.54 -65.67 -20.00
C LYS A 293 21.90 -64.27 -19.50
N ILE A 294 20.96 -63.32 -19.53
CA ILE A 294 21.16 -61.96 -19.04
C ILE A 294 21.23 -61.99 -17.52
N ARG A 295 22.40 -61.63 -16.99
CA ARG A 295 22.67 -61.60 -15.54
C ARG A 295 22.78 -60.20 -14.96
N GLU A 296 22.85 -59.17 -15.81
CA GLU A 296 22.96 -57.79 -15.37
C GLU A 296 22.50 -56.82 -16.45
N LEU A 297 22.02 -55.64 -16.02
CA LEU A 297 21.90 -54.48 -16.90
C LEU A 297 23.24 -53.74 -16.94
N PRO A 298 23.60 -53.17 -18.11
CA PRO A 298 24.84 -52.44 -18.25
C PRO A 298 24.88 -51.21 -17.33
N LEU A 299 26.09 -50.80 -16.96
CA LEU A 299 26.31 -49.55 -16.25
C LEU A 299 25.80 -48.36 -17.08
N LEU A 300 25.31 -47.34 -16.38
CA LEU A 300 24.87 -46.08 -16.96
C LEU A 300 25.79 -44.98 -16.49
N THR A 301 26.40 -44.30 -17.45
CA THR A 301 27.30 -43.17 -17.19
C THR A 301 26.62 -41.88 -17.62
N PHE A 302 26.53 -40.94 -16.69
CA PHE A 302 26.07 -39.58 -16.94
C PHE A 302 27.28 -38.65 -16.98
N HIS A 303 27.49 -38.00 -18.12
CA HIS A 303 28.57 -37.03 -18.33
C HIS A 303 28.02 -35.60 -18.28
N PHE A 304 28.67 -34.71 -17.52
CA PHE A 304 28.33 -33.31 -17.45
C PHE A 304 29.58 -32.44 -17.35
N PHE A 305 29.47 -31.16 -17.72
CA PHE A 305 30.51 -30.18 -17.51
C PHE A 305 30.21 -29.36 -16.26
N ASN A 306 31.14 -29.37 -15.31
CA ASN A 306 31.03 -28.58 -14.10
C ASN A 306 31.72 -27.22 -14.31
N PRO A 307 30.96 -26.10 -14.38
CA PRO A 307 31.52 -24.78 -14.63
C PRO A 307 32.30 -24.22 -13.43
N GLU A 308 32.14 -24.77 -12.22
CA GLU A 308 32.91 -24.34 -11.04
C GLU A 308 34.33 -24.91 -11.05
N THR A 309 34.48 -26.18 -11.46
CA THR A 309 35.78 -26.85 -11.60
C THR A 309 36.39 -26.69 -12.99
N ALA A 310 35.60 -26.17 -13.95
CA ALA A 310 35.92 -26.06 -15.38
C ALA A 310 36.36 -27.40 -16.01
N ARG A 311 35.76 -28.51 -15.57
CA ARG A 311 36.11 -29.87 -15.98
C ARG A 311 34.87 -30.69 -16.33
N TYR A 312 35.08 -31.69 -17.18
CA TYR A 312 34.10 -32.74 -17.42
C TYR A 312 34.13 -33.75 -16.29
N GLU A 313 32.96 -34.04 -15.73
CA GLU A 313 32.76 -35.01 -14.67
C GLU A 313 31.77 -36.08 -15.13
N SER A 314 31.88 -37.27 -14.55
CA SER A 314 31.04 -38.40 -14.91
C SER A 314 30.61 -39.20 -13.69
N ILE A 315 29.33 -39.49 -13.58
CA ILE A 315 28.78 -40.36 -12.53
C ILE A 315 28.31 -41.64 -13.20
N THR A 316 28.89 -42.77 -12.77
CA THR A 316 28.53 -44.11 -13.25
C THR A 316 27.78 -44.87 -12.16
N LYS A 317 26.67 -45.51 -12.54
CA LYS A 317 25.86 -46.36 -11.66
C LYS A 317 25.60 -47.71 -12.33
N GLY A 318 25.53 -48.77 -11.51
CA GLY A 318 25.47 -50.15 -11.96
C GLY A 318 26.87 -50.80 -12.03
N PRO A 319 27.00 -51.99 -12.67
CA PRO A 319 25.94 -52.76 -13.31
C PRO A 319 24.84 -53.19 -12.32
N PHE A 320 23.63 -53.41 -12.81
CA PHE A 320 22.51 -53.83 -11.96
C PHE A 320 22.31 -55.34 -12.10
N PRO A 321 22.57 -56.15 -11.06
CA PRO A 321 22.42 -57.59 -11.15
C PRO A 321 20.95 -57.98 -11.36
N LEU A 322 20.74 -58.94 -12.25
CA LEU A 322 19.44 -59.50 -12.61
C LEU A 322 19.47 -61.02 -12.51
N LYS A 323 18.33 -61.59 -12.13
CA LYS A 323 18.09 -63.02 -12.17
C LYS A 323 16.92 -63.29 -13.09
N VAL A 324 17.24 -63.69 -14.32
CA VAL A 324 16.26 -64.02 -15.34
C VAL A 324 16.00 -65.53 -15.33
N THR A 325 14.74 -65.94 -15.14
CA THR A 325 14.34 -67.35 -15.16
C THR A 325 13.66 -67.72 -16.49
N LYS A 326 13.77 -69.00 -16.91
CA LYS A 326 13.11 -69.51 -18.12
C LYS A 326 11.60 -69.33 -18.03
N LEU A 327 11.00 -69.01 -19.17
CA LEU A 327 9.57 -69.15 -19.38
C LEU A 327 9.24 -70.66 -19.46
N ASP A 328 8.22 -71.12 -18.72
CA ASP A 328 7.76 -72.50 -18.82
C ASP A 328 7.17 -72.75 -20.22
N LYS A 329 7.42 -73.94 -20.80
CA LYS A 329 7.13 -74.29 -22.22
C LYS A 329 5.64 -74.19 -22.65
N GLN A 330 4.75 -73.71 -21.78
CA GLN A 330 3.31 -73.54 -22.05
C GLN A 330 2.85 -72.07 -22.05
N GLU A 331 3.72 -71.10 -21.77
CA GLU A 331 3.39 -69.67 -21.85
C GLU A 331 4.01 -69.07 -23.13
N GLU A 332 3.18 -68.52 -24.02
CA GLU A 332 3.67 -67.72 -25.16
C GLU A 332 4.16 -66.35 -24.68
N LEU A 333 5.17 -65.79 -25.35
CA LEU A 333 5.75 -64.47 -25.08
C LEU A 333 4.68 -63.36 -25.26
N LYS A 334 4.03 -62.96 -24.16
CA LYS A 334 3.03 -61.87 -24.12
C LYS A 334 3.68 -60.49 -24.10
N VAL A 335 4.38 -60.13 -25.18
CA VAL A 335 5.10 -58.84 -25.32
C VAL A 335 4.15 -57.63 -25.43
N VAL A 336 2.86 -57.84 -25.69
CA VAL A 336 1.89 -56.77 -26.02
C VAL A 336 1.01 -56.35 -24.83
N GLU A 337 0.77 -57.21 -23.83
CA GLU A 337 -0.13 -56.90 -22.70
C GLU A 337 0.55 -56.07 -21.57
N ALA A 338 1.87 -56.07 -21.48
CA ALA A 338 2.63 -55.39 -20.41
C ALA A 338 2.57 -53.85 -20.48
N LEU A 339 2.45 -53.25 -21.67
CA LEU A 339 2.33 -51.79 -21.83
C LEU A 339 0.96 -51.26 -21.37
N GLN A 340 -0.11 -52.06 -21.51
CA GLN A 340 -1.44 -51.69 -21.01
C GLN A 340 -1.55 -51.86 -19.50
N GLN A 341 -0.87 -52.86 -18.92
CA GLN A 341 -0.82 -53.05 -17.48
C GLN A 341 0.07 -52.01 -16.78
N LEU A 342 1.17 -51.53 -17.38
CA LEU A 342 1.95 -50.43 -16.80
C LEU A 342 1.20 -49.09 -16.86
N ASN A 343 0.36 -48.83 -17.87
CA ASN A 343 -0.54 -47.66 -17.88
C ASN A 343 -1.70 -47.81 -16.87
N ALA A 344 -2.09 -49.03 -16.50
CA ALA A 344 -3.06 -49.29 -15.44
C ALA A 344 -2.45 -49.32 -14.01
N THR A 345 -1.17 -49.70 -13.89
CA THR A 345 -0.43 -49.86 -12.62
C THR A 345 0.44 -48.65 -12.29
N SER A 346 0.63 -47.72 -13.23
CA SER A 346 1.09 -46.34 -12.96
C SER A 346 -0.01 -45.43 -12.44
N ARG A 347 -1.26 -45.91 -12.34
CA ARG A 347 -2.14 -45.55 -11.21
C ARG A 347 -1.75 -46.37 -9.98
N SER A 348 -0.47 -46.35 -9.63
CA SER A 348 -0.09 -46.58 -8.25
C SER A 348 -0.86 -45.53 -7.47
N VAL A 349 -1.74 -45.97 -6.59
CA VAL A 349 -2.31 -45.15 -5.54
C VAL A 349 -1.14 -44.48 -4.86
N GLU A 350 -0.85 -43.25 -5.29
CA GLU A 350 -0.08 -42.31 -4.52
C GLU A 350 -0.80 -42.27 -3.18
N LYS A 351 -0.21 -42.92 -2.17
CA LYS A 351 -0.23 -42.37 -0.82
C LYS A 351 0.54 -41.05 -0.87
N LEU A 352 0.05 -40.10 -1.67
CA LEU A 352 0.27 -38.69 -1.41
C LEU A 352 -0.25 -38.51 0.00
N GLY A 353 0.63 -38.14 0.91
CA GLY A 353 0.22 -37.48 2.12
C GLY A 353 -0.64 -36.30 1.70
N ARG A 354 -1.97 -36.45 1.81
CA ARG A 354 -2.98 -35.39 1.95
C ARG A 354 -2.69 -34.08 1.18
N ASP A 355 -2.39 -34.10 -0.12
CA ASP A 355 -2.16 -32.84 -0.84
C ASP A 355 -2.95 -32.68 -2.15
N ILE A 356 -3.88 -33.60 -2.42
CA ILE A 356 -5.01 -33.34 -3.31
C ILE A 356 -6.26 -33.84 -2.62
N VAL A 357 -7.04 -32.90 -2.08
CA VAL A 357 -8.35 -33.19 -1.49
C VAL A 357 -9.25 -33.75 -2.59
N TYR A 358 -9.71 -35.00 -2.42
CA TYR A 358 -10.68 -35.64 -3.30
C TYR A 358 -11.91 -34.73 -3.49
N ILE A 359 -12.34 -34.53 -4.74
CA ILE A 359 -13.56 -33.77 -5.04
C ILE A 359 -14.71 -34.47 -4.32
N LYS A 360 -15.34 -33.77 -3.36
CA LYS A 360 -16.49 -34.32 -2.63
C LYS A 360 -17.61 -34.63 -3.62
N THR A 361 -17.85 -35.91 -3.87
CA THR A 361 -18.93 -36.42 -4.74
C THR A 361 -20.33 -36.26 -4.13
N SER A 362 -20.41 -35.88 -2.86
CA SER A 362 -21.65 -35.52 -2.20
C SER A 362 -21.51 -34.19 -1.46
N MET A 363 -22.53 -33.34 -1.61
CA MET A 363 -22.67 -32.12 -0.84
C MET A 363 -22.97 -32.56 0.61
N GLY A 364 -21.97 -32.55 1.49
CA GLY A 364 -22.13 -32.92 2.90
C GLY A 364 -23.10 -31.97 3.64
N LYS A 365 -23.07 -31.95 4.99
CA LYS A 365 -23.89 -30.99 5.75
C LYS A 365 -23.55 -29.54 5.38
N VAL A 366 -24.42 -28.91 4.61
CA VAL A 366 -24.25 -27.53 4.14
C VAL A 366 -24.66 -26.59 5.25
N MET A 367 -23.73 -25.77 5.72
CA MET A 367 -24.01 -24.66 6.63
C MET A 367 -23.87 -23.36 5.84
N LYS A 368 -24.82 -22.42 5.99
CA LYS A 368 -24.69 -21.09 5.39
C LYS A 368 -23.46 -20.40 5.97
N LYS A 369 -22.40 -20.26 5.17
CA LYS A 369 -21.20 -19.52 5.55
C LYS A 369 -21.44 -18.03 5.33
N GLY A 370 -21.57 -17.32 6.45
CA GLY A 370 -21.67 -15.86 6.48
C GLY A 370 -23.07 -15.34 6.16
N SER A 371 -23.52 -14.38 6.97
CA SER A 371 -24.60 -13.48 6.58
C SER A 371 -23.96 -12.25 5.98
N PHE A 372 -24.31 -11.90 4.73
CA PHE A 372 -23.81 -10.68 4.12
C PHE A 372 -24.33 -9.46 4.88
N LEU A 373 -23.46 -8.49 5.14
CA LEU A 373 -23.78 -7.26 5.90
C LEU A 373 -24.98 -6.50 5.34
N TYR A 374 -25.15 -6.48 4.01
CA TYR A 374 -26.29 -5.84 3.33
C TYR A 374 -27.65 -6.56 3.56
N LYS A 375 -27.66 -7.76 4.16
CA LYS A 375 -28.89 -8.45 4.58
C LYS A 375 -29.21 -8.25 6.06
N ASN A 376 -28.27 -7.69 6.84
CA ASN A 376 -28.48 -7.42 8.25
C ASN A 376 -29.33 -6.15 8.40
N LYS A 377 -30.53 -6.29 8.96
CA LYS A 377 -31.45 -5.16 9.21
C LYS A 377 -30.80 -4.07 10.06
N LEU A 378 -29.97 -4.45 11.03
CA LEU A 378 -29.30 -3.50 11.92
C LEU A 378 -28.30 -2.61 11.16
N PHE A 379 -27.57 -3.19 10.21
CA PHE A 379 -26.63 -2.47 9.35
C PHE A 379 -27.37 -1.50 8.43
N LEU A 380 -28.49 -1.92 7.83
CA LEU A 380 -29.31 -1.04 6.99
C LEU A 380 -29.89 0.13 7.80
N THR A 381 -30.36 -0.11 9.02
CA THR A 381 -30.89 0.97 9.88
C THR A 381 -29.79 1.93 10.36
N ALA A 382 -28.58 1.42 10.60
CA ALA A 382 -27.44 2.25 11.04
C ALA A 382 -27.02 3.29 9.99
N GLN A 383 -27.22 2.99 8.70
CA GLN A 383 -26.90 3.93 7.62
C GLN A 383 -27.75 5.21 7.63
N PHE A 384 -28.93 5.20 8.27
CA PHE A 384 -29.81 6.37 8.37
C PHE A 384 -29.45 7.31 9.53
N VAL A 385 -28.61 6.87 10.48
CA VAL A 385 -28.18 7.69 11.62
C VAL A 385 -27.50 9.00 11.19
N PRO A 386 -26.50 9.01 10.28
CA PRO A 386 -25.88 10.26 9.84
C PRO A 386 -26.87 11.22 9.16
N PHE A 387 -27.86 10.69 8.44
CA PHE A 387 -28.91 11.51 7.81
C PHE A 387 -29.83 12.16 8.86
N LEU A 388 -30.22 11.40 9.90
CA LEU A 388 -31.01 11.93 11.01
C LEU A 388 -30.24 13.03 11.78
N CYS A 389 -28.96 12.81 12.06
CA CYS A 389 -28.10 13.79 12.71
C CYS A 389 -28.01 15.09 11.89
N PHE A 390 -27.89 14.99 10.56
CA PHE A 390 -27.84 16.15 9.67
C PHE A 390 -29.15 16.96 9.68
N ILE A 391 -30.31 16.29 9.68
CA ILE A 391 -31.62 16.95 9.78
C ILE A 391 -31.76 17.66 11.12
N LEU A 392 -31.44 16.98 12.23
CA LEU A 392 -31.51 17.56 13.57
C LEU A 392 -30.63 18.81 13.69
N PHE A 393 -29.40 18.74 13.18
CA PHE A 393 -28.48 19.88 13.17
C PHE A 393 -29.00 21.04 12.32
N SER A 394 -29.56 20.75 11.15
CA SER A 394 -30.13 21.76 10.24
C SER A 394 -31.33 22.48 10.87
N VAL A 395 -32.23 21.74 11.54
CA VAL A 395 -33.37 22.31 12.26
C VAL A 395 -32.90 23.17 13.43
N TRP A 396 -31.94 22.69 14.22
CA TRP A 396 -31.35 23.45 15.33
C TRP A 396 -30.73 24.76 14.84
N ARG A 397 -29.97 24.71 13.74
CA ARG A 397 -29.37 25.90 13.12
C ARG A 397 -30.42 26.87 12.57
N ALA A 398 -31.47 26.38 11.92
CA ALA A 398 -32.56 27.21 11.41
C ALA A 398 -33.31 27.92 12.55
N ARG A 399 -33.55 27.21 13.68
CA ARG A 399 -34.16 27.78 14.88
C ARG A 399 -33.28 28.85 15.52
N ASN A 400 -31.98 28.59 15.65
CA ASN A 400 -31.02 29.56 16.19
C ASN A 400 -30.84 30.77 15.27
N ARG A 401 -30.94 30.59 13.95
CA ARG A 401 -30.90 31.70 12.98
C ARG A 401 -32.10 32.62 13.16
N LYS A 402 -33.33 32.09 13.27
CA LYS A 402 -34.53 32.88 13.53
C LYS A 402 -34.44 33.70 14.83
N LEU A 403 -33.89 33.11 15.89
CA LEU A 403 -33.67 33.81 17.17
C LEU A 403 -32.61 34.93 17.11
N ARG A 404 -31.70 34.89 16.13
CA ARG A 404 -30.63 35.89 15.96
C ARG A 404 -30.99 37.02 14.98
N THR A 405 -31.83 36.76 13.98
CA THR A 405 -32.23 37.77 12.99
C THR A 405 -33.36 38.69 13.47
N ASP A 406 -34.14 38.29 14.50
CA ASP A 406 -35.26 39.08 15.00
C ASP A 406 -35.06 39.46 16.49
N ILE A 407 -34.32 40.54 16.72
CA ILE A 407 -34.02 41.07 18.05
C ILE A 407 -35.31 41.48 18.79
N ARG A 408 -36.35 41.90 18.06
CA ARG A 408 -37.65 42.32 18.63
C ARG A 408 -38.43 41.11 19.15
N TYR A 409 -38.49 40.02 18.38
CA TYR A 409 -39.12 38.77 18.81
C TYR A 409 -38.37 38.11 19.98
N ALA A 410 -37.04 38.10 19.96
CA ALA A 410 -36.23 37.54 21.04
C ALA A 410 -36.39 38.29 22.37
N ARG A 411 -36.42 39.64 22.34
CA ARG A 411 -36.68 40.47 23.53
C ARG A 411 -38.08 40.23 24.09
N ALA A 412 -39.12 40.26 23.26
CA ALA A 412 -40.50 40.02 23.67
C ALA A 412 -40.76 38.60 24.22
N LEU A 413 -40.03 37.57 23.73
CA LEU A 413 -40.14 36.21 24.24
C LEU A 413 -39.41 36.03 25.59
N SER A 414 -38.34 36.80 25.83
CA SER A 414 -37.55 36.74 27.07
C SER A 414 -38.10 37.63 28.20
N ALA A 415 -38.82 38.70 27.86
CA ALA A 415 -39.41 39.66 28.79
C ALA A 415 -40.25 39.02 29.93
N PRO A 416 -41.21 38.11 29.68
CA PRO A 416 -42.01 37.51 30.75
C PRO A 416 -41.18 36.58 31.65
N ARG A 417 -40.11 35.98 31.13
CA ARG A 417 -39.20 35.16 31.94
C ARG A 417 -38.39 36.03 32.89
N LYS A 418 -37.83 37.15 32.40
CA LYS A 418 -37.08 38.10 33.24
C LYS A 418 -37.98 38.76 34.28
N ALA A 419 -39.20 39.14 33.92
CA ALA A 419 -40.20 39.66 34.85
C ALA A 419 -40.48 38.69 36.01
N ARG A 420 -40.71 37.40 35.72
CA ARG A 420 -40.91 36.38 36.76
C ARG A 420 -39.68 36.18 37.64
N GLU A 421 -38.49 36.24 37.07
CA GLU A 421 -37.23 36.17 37.85
C GLU A 421 -37.08 37.42 38.75
N GLY A 422 -37.47 38.60 38.28
CA GLY A 422 -37.47 39.85 39.04
C GLY A 422 -38.50 39.89 40.17
N ILE A 423 -39.75 39.48 39.90
CA ILE A 423 -40.81 39.36 40.91
C ILE A 423 -40.39 38.40 42.03
N ARG A 424 -39.82 37.23 41.69
CA ARG A 424 -39.30 36.30 42.70
C ARG A 424 -38.19 36.89 43.57
N LYS A 425 -37.33 37.75 42.99
CA LYS A 425 -36.32 38.48 43.77
C LYS A 425 -36.97 39.48 44.72
N ALA A 426 -37.99 40.22 44.26
CA ALA A 426 -38.75 41.13 45.09
C ALA A 426 -39.46 40.38 46.24
N GLU A 427 -40.11 39.25 45.99
CA GLU A 427 -40.72 38.39 47.03
C GLU A 427 -39.70 37.94 48.09
N GLN A 428 -38.50 37.53 47.66
CA GLN A 428 -37.43 37.11 48.56
C GLN A 428 -36.89 38.26 49.42
N LEU A 429 -36.81 39.47 48.87
CA LEU A 429 -36.36 40.68 49.59
C LEU A 429 -37.43 41.18 50.56
N LEU A 430 -38.71 41.03 50.19
CA LEU A 430 -39.85 41.27 51.08
C LEU A 430 -39.81 40.32 52.29
N ALA A 431 -39.55 39.02 52.08
CA ALA A 431 -39.39 38.05 53.16
C ALA A 431 -38.18 38.33 54.06
N LYS A 432 -37.13 38.97 53.52
CA LYS A 432 -35.92 39.35 54.26
C LYS A 432 -36.01 40.73 54.93
N THR A 433 -37.14 41.43 54.81
CA THR A 433 -37.37 42.78 55.35
C THR A 433 -36.36 43.83 54.83
N ASP A 434 -35.76 43.59 53.66
CA ASP A 434 -34.86 44.55 53.01
C ASP A 434 -35.68 45.50 52.14
N LYS A 435 -36.13 46.60 52.75
CA LYS A 435 -37.03 47.57 52.15
C LYS A 435 -36.42 48.27 50.93
N ILE A 436 -35.14 48.63 51.00
CA ILE A 436 -34.48 49.38 49.94
C ILE A 436 -34.23 48.47 48.74
N GLY A 437 -33.66 47.29 48.98
CA GLY A 437 -33.43 46.30 47.91
C GLY A 437 -34.73 45.83 47.24
N TYR A 438 -35.84 45.76 48.00
CA TYR A 438 -37.15 45.43 47.47
C TYR A 438 -37.62 46.42 46.39
N PHE A 439 -37.64 47.72 46.70
CA PHE A 439 -38.11 48.74 45.76
C PHE A 439 -37.16 48.89 44.55
N ASP A 440 -35.85 48.72 44.75
CA ASP A 440 -34.88 48.68 43.64
C ASP A 440 -35.16 47.48 42.71
N ALA A 441 -35.47 46.31 43.27
CA ALA A 441 -35.80 45.12 42.48
C ALA A 441 -37.12 45.29 41.71
N VAL A 442 -38.15 45.87 42.34
CA VAL A 442 -39.45 46.17 41.69
C VAL A 442 -39.25 47.17 40.54
N PHE A 443 -38.54 48.27 40.80
CA PHE A 443 -38.26 49.31 39.82
C PHE A 443 -37.46 48.78 38.64
N GLN A 444 -36.37 48.05 38.90
CA GLN A 444 -35.55 47.43 37.85
C GLN A 444 -36.35 46.42 37.02
N THR A 445 -37.17 45.60 37.67
CA THR A 445 -38.00 44.60 36.98
C THR A 445 -39.02 45.27 36.05
N LEU A 446 -39.66 46.34 36.52
CA LEU A 446 -40.61 47.11 35.73
C LEU A 446 -39.92 47.80 34.55
N GLN A 447 -38.79 48.44 34.79
CA GLN A 447 -38.00 49.14 33.78
C GLN A 447 -37.45 48.20 32.70
N GLU A 448 -36.95 47.02 33.08
CA GLU A 448 -36.49 46.00 32.14
C GLU A 448 -37.66 45.41 31.33
N TYR A 449 -38.81 45.16 31.95
CA TYR A 449 -39.99 44.63 31.27
C TYR A 449 -40.56 45.63 30.26
N LEU A 450 -40.74 46.89 30.66
CA LEU A 450 -41.22 47.94 29.76
C LEU A 450 -40.21 48.23 28.65
N GLY A 451 -38.90 48.15 28.92
CA GLY A 451 -37.85 48.30 27.91
C GLY A 451 -37.89 47.18 26.87
N ASP A 452 -38.08 45.93 27.30
CA ASP A 452 -38.22 44.80 26.39
C ASP A 452 -39.57 44.81 25.64
N TYR A 453 -40.66 45.31 26.25
CA TYR A 453 -42.00 45.42 25.65
C TYR A 453 -42.09 46.55 24.60
N PHE A 454 -41.59 47.75 24.92
CA PHE A 454 -41.59 48.91 24.01
C PHE A 454 -40.34 49.01 23.13
N HIS A 455 -39.40 48.07 23.25
CA HIS A 455 -38.14 48.03 22.53
C HIS A 455 -37.21 49.23 22.76
N LEU A 456 -37.23 49.79 23.96
CA LEU A 456 -36.40 50.92 24.36
C LEU A 456 -35.23 50.46 25.25
N PRO A 457 -34.09 51.17 25.26
CA PRO A 457 -33.04 50.91 26.25
C PRO A 457 -33.63 51.09 27.66
N SER A 458 -33.56 50.06 28.49
CA SER A 458 -34.18 50.04 29.82
C SER A 458 -33.82 51.27 30.65
N GLN A 459 -32.57 51.74 30.58
CA GLN A 459 -32.04 52.89 31.35
C GLN A 459 -32.63 54.28 31.04
N GLY A 460 -33.62 54.41 30.16
CA GLY A 460 -34.26 55.70 29.80
C GLY A 460 -35.75 55.83 30.16
N ILE A 461 -36.36 54.83 30.80
CA ILE A 461 -37.81 54.82 31.06
C ILE A 461 -38.11 55.64 32.31
N THR A 462 -38.75 56.78 32.12
CA THR A 462 -39.28 57.65 33.17
C THR A 462 -40.80 57.77 33.01
N ILE A 463 -41.49 58.24 34.05
CA ILE A 463 -42.95 58.39 34.04
C ILE A 463 -43.45 59.25 32.87
N SER A 464 -42.65 60.25 32.45
CA SER A 464 -42.93 61.11 31.29
C SER A 464 -42.82 60.38 29.95
N VAL A 465 -41.93 59.39 29.83
CA VAL A 465 -41.77 58.57 28.62
C VAL A 465 -42.94 57.59 28.49
N ILE A 466 -43.46 57.07 29.60
CA ILE A 466 -44.64 56.19 29.63
C ILE A 466 -45.91 56.98 29.24
N ASP A 467 -46.03 58.24 29.67
CA ASP A 467 -47.13 59.12 29.29
C ASP A 467 -47.12 59.49 27.80
N GLU A 468 -45.94 59.61 27.18
CA GLU A 468 -45.79 59.89 25.75
C GLU A 468 -46.15 58.67 24.90
N ILE A 469 -45.71 57.47 25.32
CA ILE A 469 -45.97 56.21 24.62
C ILE A 469 -47.43 55.76 24.76
N SER A 470 -48.05 56.01 25.91
CA SER A 470 -49.46 55.64 26.16
C SER A 470 -50.46 56.47 25.37
N ARG A 471 -50.10 57.67 24.89
CA ARG A 471 -50.94 58.44 23.96
C ARG A 471 -51.04 57.80 22.57
N HIS A 472 -50.05 57.00 22.18
CA HIS A 472 -49.98 56.36 20.88
C HIS A 472 -50.45 54.89 20.89
N GLN A 473 -50.71 54.29 22.05
CA GLN A 473 -51.15 52.91 22.19
C GLN A 473 -52.39 52.81 23.08
N SER A 474 -53.37 51.98 22.71
CA SER A 474 -54.68 51.82 23.38
C SER A 474 -54.61 51.12 24.75
N ILE A 475 -53.80 51.63 25.69
CA ILE A 475 -53.71 51.13 27.06
C ILE A 475 -54.80 51.80 27.91
N PRO A 476 -55.63 51.05 28.66
CA PRO A 476 -56.64 51.62 29.56
C PRO A 476 -56.01 52.52 30.62
N GLN A 477 -56.69 53.62 30.96
CA GLN A 477 -56.20 54.58 31.97
C GLN A 477 -55.96 53.94 33.34
N ASP A 478 -56.75 52.94 33.73
CA ASP A 478 -56.57 52.20 35.00
C ASP A 478 -55.18 51.55 35.14
N ILE A 479 -54.64 50.98 34.06
CA ILE A 479 -53.30 50.34 34.07
C ILE A 479 -52.19 51.40 34.07
N LEU A 480 -52.42 52.56 33.44
CA LEU A 480 -51.47 53.67 33.43
C LEU A 480 -51.38 54.34 34.81
N ASP A 481 -52.50 54.46 35.52
CA ASP A 481 -52.51 55.02 36.87
C ASP A 481 -51.81 54.08 37.86
N LYS A 482 -52.05 52.76 37.77
CA LYS A 482 -51.28 51.75 38.52
C LYS A 482 -49.77 51.82 38.23
N LEU A 483 -49.38 51.94 36.96
CA LEU A 483 -47.98 52.13 36.58
C LEU A 483 -47.38 53.38 37.24
N ARG A 484 -48.09 54.50 37.18
CA ARG A 484 -47.65 55.76 37.79
C ARG A 484 -47.49 55.64 39.30
N ASP A 485 -48.41 54.95 39.96
CA ASP A 485 -48.38 54.80 41.40
C ASP A 485 -47.22 53.89 41.83
N ILE A 486 -46.93 52.79 41.11
CA ILE A 486 -45.73 51.97 41.34
C ILE A 486 -44.45 52.82 41.21
N PHE A 487 -44.34 53.66 40.17
CA PHE A 487 -43.18 54.53 39.98
C PHE A 487 -43.04 55.57 41.11
N LYS A 488 -44.13 56.21 41.52
CA LYS A 488 -44.13 57.16 42.64
C LYS A 488 -43.73 56.49 43.95
N GLU A 489 -44.28 55.32 44.25
CA GLU A 489 -43.99 54.57 45.46
C GLU A 489 -42.52 54.13 45.51
N CYS A 490 -41.95 53.71 44.37
CA CYS A 490 -40.52 53.40 44.25
C CYS A 490 -39.65 54.65 44.44
N ASP A 491 -40.04 55.80 43.88
CA ASP A 491 -39.30 57.07 44.05
C ASP A 491 -39.37 57.57 45.50
N ILE A 492 -40.53 57.52 46.14
CA ILE A 492 -40.70 57.87 47.57
C ILE A 492 -39.86 56.94 48.43
N ALA A 493 -39.89 55.63 48.16
CA ALA A 493 -39.09 54.66 48.89
C ALA A 493 -37.58 54.91 48.77
N ARG A 494 -37.12 55.45 47.63
CA ARG A 494 -35.70 55.78 47.43
C ARG A 494 -35.20 56.92 48.33
N TYR A 495 -36.08 57.83 48.74
CA TYR A 495 -35.75 58.98 49.59
C TYR A 495 -36.28 58.87 51.04
N ALA A 496 -37.28 58.01 51.30
CA ALA A 496 -37.94 57.85 52.59
C ALA A 496 -38.27 56.37 52.92
N ALA A 497 -37.31 55.47 52.74
CA ALA A 497 -37.48 54.02 52.92
C ALA A 497 -37.98 53.57 54.31
N SER A 498 -37.70 54.35 55.35
CA SER A 498 -37.99 53.98 56.75
C SER A 498 -39.46 54.09 57.14
N SER A 499 -40.28 54.88 56.43
CA SER A 499 -41.70 55.12 56.75
C SER A 499 -42.68 54.20 56.03
N MET A 500 -42.21 53.30 55.15
CA MET A 500 -43.08 52.40 54.39
C MET A 500 -43.46 51.14 55.18
N GLU A 501 -44.75 50.83 55.23
CA GLU A 501 -45.28 49.62 55.88
C GLU A 501 -45.19 48.39 54.97
N ASN A 502 -45.09 47.20 55.55
CA ASN A 502 -45.02 45.96 54.76
C ASN A 502 -46.30 45.71 53.94
N LEU A 503 -47.44 46.29 54.34
CA LEU A 503 -48.70 46.23 53.60
C LEU A 503 -48.63 47.00 52.28
N THR A 504 -47.94 48.16 52.24
CA THR A 504 -47.78 48.92 51.01
C THR A 504 -46.83 48.21 50.04
N MET A 505 -45.80 47.53 50.54
CA MET A 505 -44.91 46.71 49.71
C MET A 505 -45.65 45.55 49.03
N GLN A 506 -46.52 44.85 49.78
CA GLN A 506 -47.32 43.77 49.20
C GLN A 506 -48.34 44.28 48.17
N ALA A 507 -48.93 45.46 48.39
CA ALA A 507 -49.82 46.10 47.42
C ALA A 507 -49.08 46.42 46.11
N VAL A 508 -47.89 47.03 46.20
CA VAL A 508 -47.05 47.36 45.04
C VAL A 508 -46.61 46.12 44.26
N LEU A 509 -46.31 45.00 44.94
CA LEU A 509 -45.98 43.74 44.26
C LEU A 509 -47.16 43.22 43.44
N LYS A 510 -48.35 43.24 44.04
CA LYS A 510 -49.58 42.76 43.42
C LYS A 510 -49.97 43.63 42.21
N GLU A 511 -49.84 44.95 42.34
CA GLU A 511 -50.06 45.87 41.23
C GLU A 511 -49.05 45.65 40.09
N LEU A 512 -47.78 45.39 40.41
CA LEU A 512 -46.76 45.04 39.41
C LEU A 512 -47.13 43.75 38.65
N GLU A 513 -47.59 42.72 39.35
CA GLU A 513 -48.05 41.47 38.74
C GLU A 513 -49.26 41.68 37.82
N GLU A 514 -50.27 42.44 38.27
CA GLU A 514 -51.47 42.76 37.50
C GLU A 514 -51.13 43.53 36.20
N VAL A 515 -50.21 44.50 36.29
CA VAL A 515 -49.75 45.27 35.13
C VAL A 515 -49.00 44.38 34.15
N ILE A 516 -48.09 43.53 34.62
CA ILE A 516 -47.31 42.63 33.76
C ILE A 516 -48.21 41.59 33.10
N GLU A 517 -49.17 41.02 33.83
CA GLU A 517 -50.13 40.05 33.29
C GLU A 517 -51.05 40.70 32.24
N TYR A 518 -51.53 41.91 32.49
CA TYR A 518 -52.34 42.65 31.53
C TYR A 518 -51.57 42.90 30.22
N LEU A 519 -50.34 43.41 30.31
CA LEU A 519 -49.48 43.68 29.16
C LEU A 519 -49.08 42.39 28.42
N GLN A 520 -48.93 41.27 29.15
CA GLN A 520 -48.65 39.96 28.55
C GLN A 520 -49.85 39.41 27.77
N LYS A 521 -51.07 39.61 28.28
CA LYS A 521 -52.33 39.13 27.66
C LYS A 521 -52.74 39.97 26.46
N HIS A 522 -52.57 41.29 26.54
CA HIS A 522 -52.79 42.23 25.43
C HIS A 522 -51.49 42.51 24.69
N LYS A 523 -50.94 41.44 24.09
CA LYS A 523 -49.78 41.56 23.21
C LYS A 523 -50.19 42.38 21.99
N ILE A 524 -49.79 43.63 21.93
CA ILE A 524 -50.07 44.52 20.81
C ILE A 524 -49.42 43.89 19.57
N SER A 525 -50.24 43.49 18.60
CA SER A 525 -49.73 43.15 17.27
C SER A 525 -49.29 44.46 16.63
N ALA A 526 -47.99 44.72 16.64
CA ALA A 526 -47.37 45.71 15.79
C ALA A 526 -46.95 45.05 14.47
#